data_AF-A0AB34JIJ0-F1
#
_entry.id   AF-A0AB34JIJ0-F1
#
_cell.length_a   1.000
_cell.length_b   1.000
_cell.length_c   1.000
_cell.angle_alpha   90.00
_cell.angle_beta   90.00
_cell.angle_gamma   90.00
#
_symmetry.space_group_name_H-M   'P 1'
#
loop_
_entity.id
_entity.type
_entity.pdbx_description
1 polymer ?
#
loop_
_entity_poly.entity_id
_entity_poly.type
_entity_poly.pdbx_seq_one_letter_code
_entity_poly.pdbx_strand_id
1 'polypeptide(L)'
;MLRVPPLLLACANFPIAQLLAYVTIPAVPNATLMLRWTMPAQFTDESGLGGGLTYAVERDFCGKMVGQFDDKDWINCGDIDNSIRRAFETWAANHQMISFKNVTSRCLADGAVQACEQENAVRCASTTGSARVECFWQRGNCTKLCAAAEIVILAESFYGGRLVDSVAYVQHWDSLGQTAADSVVVREPGPRLTNGVVSLRDAIIKKATITFLRRDCFYIDSTFCASLHKTERDFGSVLVLYALFTMPFFALAIVLLLARFCLACKAIIKHKRGWGLGLRDAIKSIAEPLTEIWLILFLTTLMPFLYFSLARPCMRCFDFEASMAHEIGLVLGLGQPNAPGHTNYEVISPLNSSNCGPTAALLPGQPGSLAVVAPVSGAWTMMNTLLTRQVAPCPTKDDLAGLNMLYPTCSNARQSEPLCYKSFENLGVIRLMSSVGLSVAISFTVAACLSRGSQLYEKVKVRLMTLHAETSAAMEAAAVNIQARFRGHKARSLTARNLGTRRNLLAGESAQDCENQSSDFMLGQAQAGATQSAANKASASCVPPEKAIHRI
;
A
#
# COMPACT_ATOMS: atom_id res chain seq x y z
N MET A 1 -29.33 -28.90 23.11
CA MET A 1 -28.25 -29.80 22.63
C MET A 1 -28.08 -29.62 21.13
N LEU A 2 -27.20 -28.69 20.72
CA LEU A 2 -26.88 -28.42 19.32
C LEU A 2 -25.60 -29.17 18.97
N ARG A 3 -25.68 -30.13 18.04
CA ARG A 3 -24.52 -30.83 17.47
C ARG A 3 -23.88 -29.93 16.40
N VAL A 4 -22.66 -29.48 16.68
CA VAL A 4 -21.78 -28.82 15.71
C VAL A 4 -21.04 -29.92 14.94
N PRO A 5 -20.94 -29.87 13.59
CA PRO A 5 -20.22 -30.89 12.82
C PRO A 5 -18.69 -30.68 12.89
N PRO A 6 -17.88 -31.76 12.93
CA PRO A 6 -16.44 -31.68 13.00
C PRO A 6 -15.87 -31.52 11.59
N LEU A 7 -15.55 -30.29 11.19
CA LEU A 7 -14.89 -29.99 9.91
C LEU A 7 -13.84 -28.88 10.10
N LEU A 8 -12.94 -29.03 11.06
CA LEU A 8 -11.81 -28.10 11.26
C LEU A 8 -10.63 -28.79 11.98
N LEU A 9 -10.08 -29.88 11.42
CA LEU A 9 -8.89 -30.55 12.00
C LEU A 9 -8.00 -31.28 10.98
N ALA A 10 -7.88 -30.76 9.77
CA ALA A 10 -7.01 -31.33 8.74
C ALA A 10 -6.20 -30.25 8.00
N CYS A 11 -5.45 -29.42 8.73
CA CYS A 11 -4.38 -28.55 8.20
C CYS A 11 -3.41 -28.19 9.34
N ALA A 12 -2.79 -29.20 9.96
CA ALA A 12 -1.71 -28.99 10.94
C ALA A 12 -0.74 -30.18 10.91
N ASN A 13 -0.06 -30.35 9.79
CA ASN A 13 1.13 -31.20 9.68
C ASN A 13 2.07 -30.58 8.65
N PHE A 14 2.66 -29.45 9.02
CA PHE A 14 3.87 -28.93 8.36
C PHE A 14 5.07 -29.48 9.14
N PRO A 15 6.00 -30.21 8.53
CA PRO A 15 7.16 -30.72 9.25
C PRO A 15 8.14 -29.57 9.52
N ILE A 16 8.24 -29.16 10.78
CA ILE A 16 9.19 -28.13 11.27
C ILE A 16 10.64 -28.68 11.37
N ALA A 17 10.90 -29.94 11.01
CA ALA A 17 12.13 -30.64 11.40
C ALA A 17 13.31 -30.61 10.41
N GLN A 18 13.33 -29.81 9.33
CA GLN A 18 14.42 -29.86 8.33
C GLN A 18 15.04 -28.53 7.88
N LEU A 19 15.04 -27.48 8.73
CA LEU A 19 15.57 -26.17 8.34
C LEU A 19 16.62 -25.56 9.29
N LEU A 20 17.45 -26.38 9.93
CA LEU A 20 18.58 -25.91 10.76
C LEU A 20 19.88 -26.71 10.54
N ALA A 21 20.22 -26.99 9.27
CA ALA A 21 21.62 -27.24 8.91
C ALA A 21 22.25 -25.92 8.44
N TYR A 22 22.39 -24.97 9.37
CA TYR A 22 23.27 -23.82 9.17
C TYR A 22 24.70 -24.35 9.15
N VAL A 23 25.27 -24.46 7.95
CA VAL A 23 26.71 -24.65 7.80
C VAL A 23 27.37 -23.37 8.33
N THR A 24 27.80 -23.40 9.58
CA THR A 24 28.70 -22.40 10.15
C THR A 24 30.07 -22.66 9.54
N ILE A 25 30.30 -22.09 8.35
CA ILE A 25 31.67 -21.87 7.90
C ILE A 25 32.29 -20.97 8.98
N PRO A 26 33.38 -21.37 9.66
CA PRO A 26 34.08 -20.47 10.56
C PRO A 26 34.56 -19.31 9.71
N ALA A 27 33.88 -18.17 9.81
CA ALA A 27 34.35 -16.93 9.23
C ALA A 27 35.72 -16.71 9.85
N VAL A 28 36.76 -16.78 9.02
CA VAL A 28 38.08 -16.25 9.40
C VAL A 28 37.78 -14.84 9.91
N PRO A 29 38.21 -14.46 11.12
CA PRO A 29 37.94 -13.14 11.65
C PRO A 29 38.60 -12.14 10.71
N ASN A 30 37.78 -11.58 9.82
CA ASN A 30 38.23 -10.58 8.87
C ASN A 30 38.84 -9.47 9.70
N ALA A 31 40.10 -9.17 9.37
CA ALA A 31 40.83 -8.05 9.94
C ALA A 31 39.92 -6.82 9.93
N THR A 32 39.44 -6.41 11.11
CA THR A 32 38.45 -5.35 11.20
C THR A 32 39.22 -4.04 11.09
N LEU A 33 38.84 -3.19 10.14
CA LEU A 33 39.56 -1.97 9.79
C LEU A 33 38.76 -0.77 10.31
N MET A 34 39.41 0.14 11.04
CA MET A 34 38.80 1.37 11.52
C MET A 34 38.78 2.36 10.37
N LEU A 35 37.58 2.68 9.91
CA LEU A 35 37.34 3.62 8.84
C LEU A 35 36.87 4.93 9.47
N ARG A 36 37.59 6.02 9.21
CA ARG A 36 37.16 7.36 9.62
C ARG A 36 37.57 8.42 8.62
N TRP A 37 36.83 9.51 8.60
CA TRP A 37 37.22 10.71 7.87
C TRP A 37 38.35 11.43 8.59
N THR A 38 39.23 12.11 7.84
CA THR A 38 40.31 12.91 8.43
C THR A 38 39.74 14.07 9.23
N MET A 39 40.16 14.21 10.48
CA MET A 39 39.90 15.41 11.28
C MET A 39 40.82 16.54 10.82
N PRO A 40 40.31 17.77 10.68
CA PRO A 40 41.15 18.92 10.32
C PRO A 40 42.20 19.17 11.40
N ALA A 41 43.42 19.53 11.00
CA ALA A 41 44.49 19.80 11.96
C ALA A 41 44.24 21.07 12.79
N GLN A 42 43.49 22.02 12.21
CA GLN A 42 43.13 23.31 12.81
C GLN A 42 41.71 23.69 12.39
N PHE A 43 41.04 24.58 13.11
CA PHE A 43 39.67 25.02 12.77
C PHE A 43 39.55 25.70 11.40
N THR A 44 40.66 26.18 10.82
CA THR A 44 40.71 26.81 9.49
C THR A 44 41.09 25.83 8.38
N ASP A 45 41.42 24.58 8.72
CA ASP A 45 41.77 23.56 7.74
C ASP A 45 40.49 23.00 7.12
N GLU A 46 40.30 23.24 5.82
CA GLU A 46 39.15 22.77 5.07
C GLU A 46 39.28 21.30 4.62
N SER A 47 40.35 20.60 4.99
CA SER A 47 40.53 19.20 4.64
C SER A 47 39.69 18.25 5.49
N GLY A 48 39.21 17.16 4.87
CA GLY A 48 38.38 16.16 5.52
C GLY A 48 37.10 16.77 6.08
N LEU A 49 36.86 16.57 7.38
CA LEU A 49 35.66 17.11 8.04
C LEU A 49 35.63 18.64 8.16
N GLY A 50 36.79 19.32 8.16
CA GLY A 50 36.85 20.77 8.37
C GLY A 50 36.31 21.63 7.21
N GLY A 51 36.18 21.05 6.01
CA GLY A 51 35.49 21.67 4.88
C GLY A 51 34.05 21.20 4.70
N GLY A 52 33.61 20.22 5.50
CA GLY A 52 32.38 19.47 5.29
C GLY A 52 32.48 18.42 4.19
N LEU A 53 31.70 17.35 4.32
CA LEU A 53 31.65 16.26 3.35
C LEU A 53 30.69 16.59 2.21
N THR A 54 31.14 16.42 0.99
CA THR A 54 30.34 16.61 -0.22
C THR A 54 29.58 15.34 -0.58
N TYR A 55 28.30 15.45 -0.92
CA TYR A 55 27.51 14.31 -1.39
C TYR A 55 26.79 14.60 -2.71
N ALA A 56 26.61 13.55 -3.51
CA ALA A 56 25.82 13.60 -4.73
C ALA A 56 24.87 12.41 -4.83
N VAL A 57 23.66 12.68 -5.31
CA VAL A 57 22.63 11.68 -5.60
C VAL A 57 22.63 11.36 -7.09
N GLU A 58 22.46 10.09 -7.43
CA GLU A 58 22.32 9.66 -8.82
C GLU A 58 21.19 10.37 -9.57
N ARG A 59 21.45 10.75 -10.84
CA ARG A 59 20.50 11.48 -11.69
C ARG A 59 19.10 10.86 -11.69
N ASP A 60 19.05 9.54 -11.84
CA ASP A 60 17.81 8.78 -11.94
C ASP A 60 17.49 8.03 -10.63
N PHE A 61 18.10 8.43 -9.51
CA PHE A 61 17.85 7.80 -8.21
C PHE A 61 16.35 7.80 -7.88
N CYS A 62 15.69 8.95 -8.03
CA CYS A 62 14.26 9.06 -7.75
C CYS A 62 13.41 8.17 -8.67
N GLY A 63 13.65 8.21 -9.99
CA GLY A 63 12.89 7.39 -10.95
C GLY A 63 13.01 5.90 -10.65
N LYS A 64 14.20 5.48 -10.18
CA LYS A 64 14.49 4.11 -9.75
C LYS A 64 13.86 3.72 -8.41
N MET A 65 13.75 4.67 -7.47
CA MET A 65 13.30 4.40 -6.11
C MET A 65 11.80 4.64 -5.89
N VAL A 66 11.15 5.56 -6.63
CA VAL A 66 9.73 5.91 -6.41
C VAL A 66 8.81 4.68 -6.51
N GLY A 67 9.13 3.74 -7.41
CA GLY A 67 8.37 2.50 -7.56
C GLY A 67 8.51 1.51 -6.40
N GLN A 68 9.48 1.72 -5.51
CA GLN A 68 9.72 0.89 -4.32
C GLN A 68 8.94 1.37 -3.10
N PHE A 69 8.33 2.56 -3.16
CA PHE A 69 7.50 3.05 -2.06
C PHE A 69 6.08 2.49 -2.16
N ASP A 70 5.52 2.05 -1.04
CA ASP A 70 4.13 1.56 -0.99
C ASP A 70 3.14 2.69 -1.33
N ASP A 71 3.54 3.95 -1.12
CA ASP A 71 2.77 5.18 -1.39
C ASP A 71 3.26 5.95 -2.62
N LYS A 72 3.74 5.24 -3.64
CA LYS A 72 4.30 5.87 -4.86
C LYS A 72 3.39 6.93 -5.51
N ASP A 73 2.07 6.85 -5.32
CA ASP A 73 1.10 7.80 -5.87
C ASP A 73 1.07 9.14 -5.12
N TRP A 74 1.60 9.18 -3.88
CA TRP A 74 1.65 10.37 -3.03
C TRP A 74 3.06 10.91 -2.80
N ILE A 75 4.07 10.16 -3.24
CA ILE A 75 5.49 10.51 -3.06
C ILE A 75 6.03 11.04 -4.38
N ASN A 76 6.65 12.22 -4.32
CA ASN A 76 7.38 12.80 -5.44
C ASN A 76 8.90 12.81 -5.17
N CYS A 77 9.69 13.19 -6.17
CA CYS A 77 11.15 13.24 -6.04
C CYS A 77 11.64 14.25 -4.99
N GLY A 78 10.89 15.32 -4.76
CA GLY A 78 11.20 16.29 -3.72
C GLY A 78 11.10 15.68 -2.32
N ASP A 79 10.14 14.79 -2.07
CA ASP A 79 9.99 14.11 -0.77
C ASP A 79 11.18 13.18 -0.50
N ILE A 80 11.63 12.44 -1.53
CA ILE A 80 12.82 11.59 -1.46
C ILE A 80 14.06 12.44 -1.21
N ASP A 81 14.31 13.50 -2.00
CA ASP A 81 15.48 14.39 -1.82
C ASP A 81 15.48 15.08 -0.45
N ASN A 82 14.32 15.53 0.03
CA ASN A 82 14.18 16.10 1.37
C ASN A 82 14.48 15.07 2.46
N SER A 83 14.06 13.81 2.29
CA SER A 83 14.38 12.72 3.22
C SER A 83 15.89 12.46 3.29
N ILE A 84 16.56 12.44 2.14
CA ILE A 84 18.03 12.30 2.06
C ILE A 84 18.71 13.48 2.78
N ARG A 85 18.27 14.71 2.51
CA ARG A 85 18.82 15.91 3.13
C ARG A 85 18.65 15.88 4.66
N ARG A 86 17.46 15.54 5.16
CA ARG A 86 17.20 15.43 6.61
C ARG A 86 18.06 14.36 7.28
N ALA A 87 18.29 13.24 6.62
CA ALA A 87 19.17 12.19 7.14
C ALA A 87 20.62 12.70 7.33
N PHE A 88 21.14 13.52 6.40
CA PHE A 88 22.44 14.19 6.56
C PHE A 88 22.41 15.28 7.65
N GLU A 89 21.37 16.12 7.65
CA GLU A 89 21.19 17.18 8.65
C GLU A 89 21.13 16.62 10.08
N THR A 90 20.51 15.46 10.27
CA THR A 90 20.46 14.76 11.55
C THR A 90 21.86 14.49 12.09
N TRP A 91 22.79 13.99 11.28
CA TRP A 91 24.17 13.76 11.75
C TRP A 91 24.95 15.05 11.93
N ALA A 92 24.81 16.01 11.01
CA ALA A 92 25.50 17.30 11.10
C ALA A 92 25.10 18.10 12.34
N ALA A 93 23.81 18.09 12.70
CA ALA A 93 23.34 18.82 13.88
C ALA A 93 23.78 18.21 15.20
N ASN A 94 24.23 16.95 15.21
CA ASN A 94 24.73 16.27 16.40
C ASN A 94 26.24 16.38 16.58
N HIS A 95 26.95 17.03 15.64
CA HIS A 95 28.39 17.18 15.72
C HIS A 95 28.90 18.43 14.97
N GLN A 96 29.53 19.36 15.70
CA GLN A 96 29.90 20.68 15.16
C GLN A 96 30.86 20.65 13.96
N MET A 97 31.73 19.65 13.89
CA MET A 97 32.69 19.51 12.78
C MET A 97 32.13 18.76 11.58
N ILE A 98 30.96 18.13 11.72
CA ILE A 98 30.35 17.37 10.62
C ILE A 98 29.36 18.30 9.93
N SER A 99 29.62 18.58 8.66
CA SER A 99 28.68 19.27 7.79
C SER A 99 28.63 18.56 6.45
N PHE A 100 27.49 18.66 5.76
CA PHE A 100 27.30 18.02 4.47
C PHE A 100 26.92 19.06 3.41
N LYS A 101 27.50 18.93 2.22
CA LYS A 101 27.27 19.83 1.08
C LYS A 101 26.72 19.03 -0.10
N ASN A 102 25.49 19.34 -0.51
CA ASN A 102 24.90 18.74 -1.70
C ASN A 102 25.56 19.32 -2.96
N VAL A 103 26.31 18.49 -3.69
CA VAL A 103 26.97 18.85 -4.96
C VAL A 103 26.33 18.13 -6.15
N THR A 104 25.13 17.57 -5.98
CA THR A 104 24.40 16.81 -7.02
C THR A 104 24.28 17.59 -8.32
N SER A 105 23.83 18.84 -8.28
CA SER A 105 23.67 19.68 -9.49
C SER A 105 24.97 19.90 -10.25
N ARG A 106 26.09 20.13 -9.54
CA ARG A 106 27.43 20.27 -10.13
C ARG A 106 27.85 18.97 -10.81
N CYS A 107 27.68 17.85 -10.12
CA CYS A 107 28.00 16.54 -10.66
C CYS A 107 27.20 16.20 -11.91
N LEU A 108 25.90 16.54 -11.93
CA LEU A 108 25.02 16.34 -13.08
C LEU A 108 25.44 17.19 -14.29
N ALA A 109 25.94 18.41 -14.06
CA ALA A 109 26.47 19.29 -15.10
C ALA A 109 27.77 18.74 -15.70
N ASP A 110 28.62 18.13 -14.87
CA ASP A 110 29.86 17.47 -15.31
C ASP A 110 29.61 16.13 -16.05
N GLY A 111 28.34 15.70 -16.17
CA GLY A 111 27.96 14.40 -16.71
C GLY A 111 28.43 13.22 -15.86
N ALA A 112 28.84 13.48 -14.61
CA ALA A 112 29.22 12.48 -13.65
C ALA A 112 27.98 12.09 -12.81
N VAL A 113 27.98 10.88 -12.25
CA VAL A 113 26.82 10.25 -11.56
C VAL A 113 25.73 9.72 -12.50
N GLN A 114 26.16 8.84 -13.40
CA GLN A 114 25.28 7.84 -14.00
C GLN A 114 25.75 6.48 -13.50
N ALA A 115 24.93 5.77 -12.71
CA ALA A 115 25.20 4.35 -12.49
C ALA A 115 25.03 3.66 -13.83
N CYS A 116 25.95 2.79 -14.18
CA CYS A 116 25.85 2.13 -15.46
C CYS A 116 24.66 1.20 -15.52
N GLU A 117 23.69 1.63 -16.30
CA GLU A 117 22.66 0.79 -16.86
C GLU A 117 23.27 0.11 -18.10
N GLN A 118 24.13 -0.89 -17.89
CA GLN A 118 24.47 -1.82 -18.95
C GLN A 118 23.93 -3.21 -18.63
N GLU A 119 22.85 -3.56 -19.34
CA GLU A 119 22.41 -4.93 -19.65
C GLU A 119 23.51 -5.69 -20.42
N ASN A 120 24.68 -5.92 -19.83
CA ASN A 120 25.65 -6.80 -20.47
C ASN A 120 25.31 -8.26 -20.15
N ALA A 121 24.93 -8.98 -21.20
CA ALA A 121 24.65 -10.39 -21.22
C ALA A 121 25.66 -11.22 -20.40
N VAL A 122 25.12 -12.09 -19.56
CA VAL A 122 25.88 -13.07 -18.78
C VAL A 122 26.73 -13.91 -19.72
N ARG A 123 28.05 -13.68 -19.78
CA ARG A 123 28.98 -14.66 -20.34
C ARG A 123 29.24 -15.72 -19.28
N CYS A 124 28.35 -16.71 -19.19
CA CYS A 124 28.68 -17.95 -18.48
C CYS A 124 29.71 -18.69 -19.35
N ALA A 125 30.99 -18.60 -18.98
CA ALA A 125 31.99 -19.47 -19.58
C ALA A 125 31.75 -20.90 -19.09
N SER A 126 31.37 -21.81 -19.99
CA SER A 126 31.36 -23.24 -19.70
C SER A 126 32.80 -23.72 -19.65
N THR A 127 33.35 -23.88 -18.44
CA THR A 127 34.55 -24.68 -18.26
C THR A 127 34.15 -26.14 -18.44
N THR A 128 34.43 -26.67 -19.63
CA THR A 128 34.31 -28.09 -19.96
C THR A 128 35.16 -28.90 -18.97
N GLY A 129 34.54 -29.50 -17.94
CA GLY A 129 35.22 -30.50 -17.12
C GLY A 129 34.76 -30.69 -15.66
N SER A 130 34.04 -29.75 -15.03
CA SER A 130 33.55 -29.97 -13.65
C SER A 130 32.34 -29.11 -13.32
N ALA A 131 31.37 -29.69 -12.60
CA ALA A 131 29.97 -29.30 -12.50
C ALA A 131 29.66 -28.04 -11.67
N ARG A 132 30.35 -26.91 -11.89
CA ARG A 132 29.96 -25.61 -11.34
C ARG A 132 30.17 -24.51 -12.38
N VAL A 133 29.08 -24.08 -13.01
CA VAL A 133 29.08 -22.87 -13.84
C VAL A 133 29.03 -21.68 -12.87
N GLU A 134 30.20 -21.14 -12.53
CA GLU A 134 30.29 -19.85 -11.84
C GLU A 134 30.18 -18.75 -12.90
N CYS A 135 28.97 -18.20 -13.09
CA CYS A 135 28.81 -17.01 -13.91
C CYS A 135 29.34 -15.82 -13.09
N PHE A 136 30.57 -15.40 -13.38
CA PHE A 136 31.14 -14.18 -12.83
C PHE A 136 30.59 -12.97 -13.60
N TRP A 137 29.89 -12.09 -12.90
CA TRP A 137 29.51 -10.79 -13.44
C TRP A 137 30.77 -9.90 -13.47
N GLN A 138 31.33 -9.67 -14.66
CA GLN A 138 32.28 -8.57 -14.83
C GLN A 138 31.50 -7.26 -14.76
N ARG A 139 31.69 -6.49 -13.68
CA ARG A 139 31.31 -5.07 -13.66
C ARG A 139 32.02 -4.40 -14.83
N GLY A 140 31.27 -3.92 -15.82
CA GLY A 140 31.84 -3.04 -16.85
C GLY A 140 32.53 -1.83 -16.19
N ASN A 141 33.47 -1.20 -16.89
CA ASN A 141 34.16 0.03 -16.47
C ASN A 141 33.19 1.22 -16.44
N CYS A 142 32.37 1.29 -15.40
CA CYS A 142 31.07 1.89 -15.57
C CYS A 142 30.62 2.79 -14.40
N THR A 143 31.58 3.50 -13.80
CA THR A 143 31.26 4.61 -12.91
C THR A 143 32.29 5.71 -13.07
N LYS A 144 31.95 6.73 -13.87
CA LYS A 144 32.46 8.07 -13.59
C LYS A 144 31.74 8.56 -12.33
N LEU A 145 32.24 8.14 -11.17
CA LEU A 145 31.84 8.73 -9.90
C LEU A 145 32.22 10.21 -9.94
N CYS A 146 31.32 11.08 -9.49
CA CYS A 146 31.61 12.50 -9.46
C CYS A 146 32.85 12.77 -8.62
N ALA A 147 33.86 13.40 -9.22
CA ALA A 147 35.10 13.74 -8.53
C ALA A 147 34.88 14.78 -7.43
N ALA A 148 33.86 15.64 -7.60
CA ALA A 148 33.49 16.65 -6.61
C ALA A 148 32.69 16.10 -5.43
N ALA A 149 32.27 14.82 -5.45
CA ALA A 149 31.50 14.20 -4.38
C ALA A 149 32.34 13.14 -3.65
N GLU A 150 32.42 13.29 -2.33
CA GLU A 150 33.02 12.31 -1.42
C GLU A 150 32.05 11.19 -1.08
N ILE A 151 30.75 11.48 -1.04
CA ILE A 151 29.69 10.50 -0.81
C ILE A 151 28.81 10.43 -2.06
N VAL A 152 28.59 9.23 -2.59
CA VAL A 152 27.73 9.01 -3.76
C VAL A 152 26.58 8.09 -3.39
N ILE A 153 25.35 8.50 -3.66
CA ILE A 153 24.14 7.72 -3.39
C ILE A 153 23.61 7.15 -4.71
N LEU A 154 23.48 5.82 -4.75
CA LEU A 154 23.09 5.05 -5.93
C LEU A 154 21.86 4.19 -5.65
N ALA A 155 21.09 3.90 -6.69
CA ALA A 155 20.02 2.91 -6.65
C ALA A 155 20.31 1.76 -7.63
N GLU A 156 20.54 0.55 -7.12
CA GLU A 156 20.87 -0.62 -7.93
C GLU A 156 19.75 -1.67 -7.93
N SER A 157 19.44 -2.22 -9.10
CA SER A 157 18.76 -3.52 -9.17
C SER A 157 19.75 -4.61 -8.80
N PHE A 158 19.40 -5.37 -7.79
CA PHE A 158 20.18 -6.51 -7.39
C PHE A 158 20.11 -7.64 -8.44
N TYR A 159 21.20 -7.88 -9.16
CA TYR A 159 21.34 -9.02 -10.07
C TYR A 159 22.32 -10.03 -9.48
N GLY A 160 21.79 -10.99 -8.72
CA GLY A 160 22.43 -12.29 -8.50
C GLY A 160 23.64 -12.31 -7.55
N GLY A 161 23.37 -12.55 -6.26
CA GLY A 161 24.36 -13.12 -5.35
C GLY A 161 24.06 -12.80 -3.90
N ARG A 162 23.58 -13.80 -3.14
CA ARG A 162 23.29 -13.94 -1.68
C ARG A 162 23.87 -12.92 -0.66
N LEU A 163 23.87 -11.63 -0.94
CA LEU A 163 24.20 -10.60 0.02
C LEU A 163 23.03 -10.44 0.98
N VAL A 164 23.29 -10.93 2.18
CA VAL A 164 22.79 -10.51 3.49
C VAL A 164 21.72 -9.43 3.39
N ASP A 165 20.44 -9.79 3.57
CA ASP A 165 19.47 -9.18 4.50
C ASP A 165 19.58 -7.67 4.84
N SER A 166 20.01 -6.87 3.88
CA SER A 166 20.19 -5.43 3.96
C SER A 166 19.40 -4.79 2.83
N VAL A 167 18.92 -3.57 3.07
CA VAL A 167 18.18 -2.75 2.09
C VAL A 167 19.06 -1.73 1.39
N ALA A 168 20.20 -1.44 2.01
CA ALA A 168 21.26 -0.63 1.46
C ALA A 168 22.59 -1.15 2.02
N TYR A 169 23.68 -0.76 1.37
CA TYR A 169 25.03 -1.06 1.86
C TYR A 169 25.97 0.10 1.55
N VAL A 170 26.98 0.27 2.41
CA VAL A 170 28.07 1.24 2.22
C VAL A 170 29.32 0.55 1.71
N GLN A 171 29.95 1.15 0.70
CA GLN A 171 31.31 0.81 0.26
C GLN A 171 32.24 2.00 0.51
N HIS A 172 33.32 1.77 1.24
CA HIS A 172 34.37 2.77 1.46
C HIS A 172 35.54 2.56 0.51
N TRP A 173 36.13 3.66 0.04
CA TRP A 173 37.29 3.69 -0.81
C TRP A 173 38.42 4.46 -0.13
N ASP A 174 39.61 3.87 -0.14
CA ASP A 174 40.81 4.48 0.41
C ASP A 174 41.60 5.27 -0.66
N SER A 175 42.72 5.87 -0.26
CA SER A 175 43.61 6.62 -1.15
C SER A 175 44.27 5.78 -2.25
N LEU A 176 44.26 4.45 -2.13
CA LEU A 176 44.82 3.54 -3.14
C LEU A 176 43.77 3.13 -4.19
N GLY A 177 42.52 3.58 -4.03
CA GLY A 177 41.41 3.20 -4.90
C GLY A 177 41.05 1.72 -4.79
N GLN A 178 41.56 1.03 -3.77
CA GLN A 178 41.22 -0.36 -3.48
C GLN A 178 40.04 -0.39 -2.51
N THR A 179 39.16 -1.37 -2.67
CA THR A 179 38.18 -1.67 -1.62
C THR A 179 38.95 -2.17 -0.42
N ALA A 180 38.70 -1.60 0.77
CA ALA A 180 39.47 -1.84 1.99
C ALA A 180 39.59 -3.31 2.45
N ALA A 181 38.91 -4.24 1.79
CA ALA A 181 38.96 -5.68 2.06
C ALA A 181 40.23 -6.39 1.53
N ASP A 182 40.97 -5.81 0.56
CA ASP A 182 41.89 -6.59 -0.27
C ASP A 182 43.39 -6.54 0.10
N SER A 183 43.79 -5.90 1.20
CA SER A 183 45.19 -6.04 1.64
C SER A 183 45.44 -5.81 3.13
N VAL A 184 46.28 -6.70 3.70
CA VAL A 184 47.48 -6.42 4.53
C VAL A 184 47.63 -7.18 5.87
N VAL A 185 48.87 -7.63 6.13
CA VAL A 185 49.45 -8.23 7.35
C VAL A 185 49.74 -7.17 8.44
N VAL A 186 49.43 -7.44 9.71
CA VAL A 186 49.53 -6.48 10.84
C VAL A 186 50.45 -6.98 11.97
N ARG A 187 51.18 -6.06 12.63
CA ARG A 187 52.14 -6.34 13.71
C ARG A 187 51.89 -5.64 15.06
N GLU A 188 50.85 -4.80 15.21
CA GLU A 188 50.52 -4.14 16.50
C GLU A 188 48.99 -4.05 16.71
N PRO A 189 48.50 -4.03 17.97
CA PRO A 189 47.07 -3.85 18.25
C PRO A 189 46.64 -2.42 17.87
N GLY A 190 45.77 -2.30 16.87
CA GLY A 190 45.27 -1.01 16.39
C GLY A 190 44.11 -0.45 17.24
N PRO A 191 43.55 0.70 16.84
CA PRO A 191 42.51 1.40 17.59
C PRO A 191 41.21 0.61 17.63
N ARG A 192 40.37 0.81 18.65
CA ARG A 192 39.07 0.14 18.75
C ARG A 192 38.04 0.84 17.87
N LEU A 193 37.22 0.05 17.18
CA LEU A 193 36.01 0.48 16.51
C LEU A 193 34.98 0.94 17.54
N THR A 194 34.01 1.76 17.12
CA THR A 194 32.92 2.18 18.02
C THR A 194 32.22 0.99 18.63
N ASN A 195 32.09 -0.07 17.86
CA ASN A 195 31.41 -1.29 18.21
C ASN A 195 32.28 -2.29 19.01
N GLY A 196 33.33 -1.89 19.72
CA GLY A 196 34.04 -2.83 20.61
C GLY A 196 35.31 -3.46 20.05
N VAL A 197 35.31 -3.70 18.73
CA VAL A 197 36.30 -4.57 18.10
C VAL A 197 37.62 -3.85 17.91
N VAL A 198 38.73 -4.50 18.30
CA VAL A 198 40.09 -3.98 18.07
C VAL A 198 40.35 -4.02 16.59
N SER A 199 40.53 -2.85 15.99
CA SER A 199 40.94 -2.77 14.61
C SER A 199 42.41 -3.10 14.47
N LEU A 200 42.79 -3.70 13.35
CA LEU A 200 44.19 -3.92 13.01
C LEU A 200 44.83 -2.68 12.37
N ARG A 201 44.05 -1.74 11.81
CA ARG A 201 44.53 -0.53 11.13
C ARG A 201 43.53 0.61 11.18
N ASP A 202 44.05 1.82 11.31
CA ASP A 202 43.30 3.06 11.05
C ASP A 202 43.44 3.41 9.56
N ALA A 203 42.32 3.53 8.86
CA ALA A 203 42.29 3.92 7.46
C ALA A 203 41.41 5.15 7.25
N ILE A 204 41.93 6.05 6.43
CA ILE A 204 41.27 7.30 6.09
C ILE A 204 40.31 7.05 4.94
N ILE A 205 39.03 7.31 5.18
CA ILE A 205 38.00 7.31 4.15
C ILE A 205 38.29 8.50 3.23
N LYS A 206 38.37 8.25 1.92
CA LYS A 206 38.45 9.29 0.88
C LYS A 206 37.16 9.41 0.09
N LYS A 207 36.44 8.30 -0.05
CA LYS A 207 35.15 8.26 -0.72
C LYS A 207 34.27 7.17 -0.13
N ALA A 208 32.97 7.39 -0.13
CA ALA A 208 31.99 6.39 0.22
C ALA A 208 30.87 6.33 -0.82
N THR A 209 30.34 5.14 -1.03
CA THR A 209 29.16 4.91 -1.87
C THR A 209 28.08 4.27 -1.03
N ILE A 210 26.90 4.87 -1.01
CA ILE A 210 25.69 4.28 -0.43
C ILE A 210 24.86 3.73 -1.57
N THR A 211 24.56 2.42 -1.55
CA THR A 211 23.77 1.79 -2.60
C THR A 211 22.49 1.21 -2.03
N PHE A 212 21.34 1.72 -2.47
CA PHE A 212 20.02 1.19 -2.13
C PHE A 212 19.62 0.07 -3.08
N LEU A 213 19.06 -1.00 -2.52
CA LEU A 213 18.56 -2.16 -3.27
C LEU A 213 17.09 -1.96 -3.65
N ARG A 214 16.80 -2.06 -4.95
CA ARG A 214 15.44 -1.89 -5.51
C ARG A 214 14.51 -3.10 -5.35
N ARG A 215 14.76 -3.99 -4.39
CA ARG A 215 13.92 -5.18 -4.14
C ARG A 215 13.01 -5.01 -2.93
N ASP A 216 13.38 -4.07 -2.07
CA ASP A 216 12.76 -3.88 -0.77
C ASP A 216 11.79 -2.71 -0.84
N CYS A 217 10.70 -2.80 -0.09
CA CYS A 217 9.70 -1.73 -0.07
C CYS A 217 10.03 -0.68 1.00
N PHE A 218 9.68 0.57 0.72
CA PHE A 218 9.97 1.71 1.58
C PHE A 218 8.72 2.53 1.93
N TYR A 219 8.80 3.30 3.02
CA TYR A 219 7.87 4.37 3.38
C TYR A 219 8.66 5.60 3.87
N ILE A 220 8.04 6.80 3.84
CA ILE A 220 8.68 8.07 4.25
C ILE A 220 8.14 8.60 5.59
N ASP A 221 6.92 8.26 6.00
CA ASP A 221 6.33 8.77 7.24
C ASP A 221 6.88 8.06 8.49
N SER A 222 8.08 8.46 8.89
CA SER A 222 8.73 8.01 10.11
C SER A 222 7.95 8.38 11.36
N THR A 223 7.19 9.49 11.34
CA THR A 223 6.48 9.98 12.52
C THR A 223 5.34 9.08 12.92
N PHE A 224 4.49 8.74 11.95
CA PHE A 224 3.36 7.87 12.16
C PHE A 224 3.83 6.45 12.49
N CYS A 225 4.73 5.89 11.67
CA CYS A 225 5.21 4.53 11.87
C CYS A 225 6.04 4.37 13.16
N ALA A 226 6.80 5.37 13.60
CA ALA A 226 7.51 5.31 14.89
C ALA A 226 6.55 5.14 16.07
N SER A 227 5.34 5.71 16.00
CA SER A 227 4.32 5.52 17.05
C SER A 227 3.79 4.09 17.06
N LEU A 228 3.62 3.49 15.88
CA LEU A 228 3.24 2.07 15.75
C LEU A 228 4.36 1.15 16.22
N HIS A 229 5.62 1.37 15.82
CA HIS A 229 6.78 0.61 16.29
C HIS A 229 6.96 0.74 17.80
N LYS A 230 6.73 1.92 18.37
CA LYS A 230 6.71 2.09 19.84
C LYS A 230 5.62 1.22 20.48
N THR A 231 4.42 1.21 19.92
CA THR A 231 3.33 0.34 20.40
C THR A 231 3.71 -1.15 20.28
N GLU A 232 4.40 -1.54 19.21
CA GLU A 232 4.89 -2.91 19.02
C GLU A 232 5.87 -3.35 20.11
N ARG A 233 6.72 -2.42 20.54
CA ARG A 233 7.68 -2.66 21.61
C ARG A 233 7.00 -2.76 22.97
N ASP A 234 6.11 -1.81 23.26
CA ASP A 234 5.51 -1.69 24.59
C ASP A 234 4.47 -2.79 24.86
N PHE A 235 3.73 -3.23 23.83
CA PHE A 235 2.58 -4.14 23.97
C PHE A 235 2.73 -5.46 23.20
N GLY A 236 3.88 -5.69 22.55
CA GLY A 236 4.10 -6.84 21.66
C GLY A 236 3.56 -6.60 20.25
N SER A 237 3.56 -7.64 19.41
CA SER A 237 3.26 -7.51 17.97
C SER A 237 2.00 -6.68 17.70
N VAL A 238 2.16 -5.53 17.03
CA VAL A 238 1.03 -4.67 16.62
C VAL A 238 0.04 -5.45 15.77
N LEU A 239 0.51 -6.44 15.00
CA LEU A 239 -0.36 -7.34 14.24
C LEU A 239 -1.28 -8.16 15.15
N VAL A 240 -0.79 -8.63 16.29
CA VAL A 240 -1.59 -9.36 17.28
C VAL A 240 -2.58 -8.44 17.95
N LEU A 241 -2.16 -7.24 18.37
CA LEU A 241 -3.08 -6.23 18.94
C LEU A 241 -4.16 -5.86 17.93
N TYR A 242 -3.78 -5.60 16.69
CA TYR A 242 -4.71 -5.34 15.60
C TYR A 242 -5.69 -6.50 15.44
N ALA A 243 -5.19 -7.73 15.35
CA ALA A 243 -6.06 -8.90 15.26
C ALA A 243 -7.01 -9.03 16.46
N LEU A 244 -6.54 -8.79 17.69
CA LEU A 244 -7.34 -8.85 18.91
C LEU A 244 -8.42 -7.76 18.97
N PHE A 245 -8.11 -6.55 18.52
CA PHE A 245 -9.07 -5.44 18.58
C PHE A 245 -10.00 -5.42 17.37
N THR A 246 -9.53 -5.69 16.16
CA THR A 246 -10.33 -5.48 14.94
C THR A 246 -11.05 -6.74 14.47
N MET A 247 -10.45 -7.93 14.64
CA MET A 247 -11.08 -9.17 14.15
C MET A 247 -12.38 -9.51 14.87
N PRO A 248 -12.56 -9.26 16.18
CA PRO A 248 -13.85 -9.48 16.83
C PRO A 248 -14.97 -8.60 16.27
N PHE A 249 -14.70 -7.31 16.00
CA PHE A 249 -15.70 -6.44 15.37
C PHE A 249 -16.00 -6.85 13.94
N PHE A 250 -14.97 -7.25 13.18
CA PHE A 250 -15.14 -7.76 11.82
C PHE A 250 -15.93 -9.07 11.80
N ALA A 251 -15.61 -10.02 12.68
CA ALA A 251 -16.32 -11.28 12.84
C ALA A 251 -17.76 -11.05 13.30
N LEU A 252 -17.99 -10.15 14.26
CA LEU A 252 -19.32 -9.76 14.70
C LEU A 252 -20.12 -9.17 13.54
N ALA A 253 -19.54 -8.27 12.75
CA ALA A 253 -20.18 -7.70 11.58
C ALA A 253 -20.56 -8.78 10.55
N ILE A 254 -19.68 -9.75 10.29
CA ILE A 254 -19.99 -10.91 9.43
C ILE A 254 -21.13 -11.75 10.02
N VAL A 255 -21.10 -12.06 11.31
CA VAL A 255 -22.16 -12.84 11.98
C VAL A 255 -23.50 -12.12 11.88
N LEU A 256 -23.52 -10.80 12.06
CA LEU A 256 -24.72 -9.98 11.91
C LEU A 256 -25.21 -9.98 10.45
N LEU A 257 -24.32 -9.85 9.45
CA LEU A 257 -24.68 -9.97 8.03
C LEU A 257 -25.25 -11.35 7.71
N LEU A 258 -24.65 -12.42 8.22
CA LEU A 258 -25.14 -13.78 8.01
C LEU A 258 -26.48 -14.02 8.70
N ALA A 259 -26.66 -13.51 9.93
CA ALA A 259 -27.94 -13.59 10.63
C ALA A 259 -29.05 -12.89 9.82
N ARG A 260 -28.76 -11.70 9.28
CA ARG A 260 -29.67 -10.95 8.40
C ARG A 260 -29.97 -11.71 7.12
N PHE A 261 -28.96 -12.29 6.49
CA PHE A 261 -29.13 -13.13 5.32
C PHE A 261 -29.99 -14.36 5.61
N CYS A 262 -29.80 -15.02 6.75
CA CYS A 262 -30.63 -16.15 7.17
C CYS A 262 -32.08 -15.75 7.43
N LEU A 263 -32.33 -14.58 8.04
CA LEU A 263 -33.68 -14.04 8.22
C LEU A 263 -34.34 -13.76 6.87
N ALA A 264 -33.58 -13.21 5.92
CA ALA A 264 -34.04 -12.97 4.56
C ALA A 264 -34.40 -14.29 3.84
N CYS A 265 -33.54 -15.31 3.92
CA CYS A 265 -33.81 -16.64 3.38
C CYS A 265 -35.05 -17.28 4.01
N LYS A 266 -35.24 -17.15 5.34
CA LYS A 266 -36.46 -17.63 6.02
C LYS A 266 -37.70 -16.92 5.50
N ALA A 267 -37.62 -15.61 5.25
CA ALA A 267 -38.72 -14.85 4.68
C ALA A 267 -39.07 -15.33 3.25
N ILE A 268 -38.06 -15.64 2.44
CA ILE A 268 -38.25 -16.23 1.10
C ILE A 268 -38.94 -17.60 1.19
N ILE A 269 -38.43 -18.49 2.05
CA ILE A 269 -38.92 -19.87 2.18
C ILE A 269 -40.37 -19.89 2.73
N LYS A 270 -40.73 -18.96 3.61
CA LYS A 270 -42.09 -18.86 4.17
C LYS A 270 -43.14 -18.63 3.08
N HIS A 271 -42.78 -17.92 2.00
CA HIS A 271 -43.67 -17.64 0.88
C HIS A 271 -43.63 -18.74 -0.21
N LYS A 272 -44.13 -19.94 0.12
CA LYS A 272 -44.24 -21.09 -0.81
C LYS A 272 -45.08 -20.85 -2.07
N ARG A 273 -45.84 -19.75 -2.18
CA ARG A 273 -46.77 -19.47 -3.30
C ARG A 273 -46.38 -18.31 -4.21
N GLY A 274 -45.21 -17.69 -4.04
CA GLY A 274 -44.77 -16.64 -4.96
C GLY A 274 -43.38 -16.10 -4.66
N TRP A 275 -42.43 -16.37 -5.56
CA TRP A 275 -41.02 -15.97 -5.44
C TRP A 275 -40.84 -14.46 -5.22
N GLY A 276 -41.70 -13.64 -5.84
CA GLY A 276 -41.68 -12.17 -5.71
C GLY A 276 -42.08 -11.63 -4.33
N LEU A 277 -42.95 -12.34 -3.58
CA LEU A 277 -43.34 -11.96 -2.21
C LEU A 277 -42.26 -12.35 -1.19
N GLY A 278 -41.58 -13.47 -1.41
CA GLY A 278 -40.46 -13.89 -0.57
C GLY A 278 -39.25 -12.96 -0.66
N LEU A 279 -38.86 -12.57 -1.88
CA LEU A 279 -37.75 -11.64 -2.12
C LEU A 279 -37.98 -10.27 -1.47
N ARG A 280 -39.25 -9.86 -1.36
CA ARG A 280 -39.65 -8.60 -0.74
C ARG A 280 -39.37 -8.55 0.75
N ASP A 281 -39.89 -9.52 1.48
CA ASP A 281 -39.73 -9.57 2.93
C ASP A 281 -38.26 -9.79 3.29
N ALA A 282 -37.51 -10.48 2.42
CA ALA A 282 -36.06 -10.53 2.46
C ALA A 282 -35.40 -9.14 2.36
N ILE A 283 -35.68 -8.36 1.30
CA ILE A 283 -35.09 -7.03 1.13
C ILE A 283 -35.43 -6.12 2.31
N LYS A 284 -36.68 -6.14 2.78
CA LYS A 284 -37.10 -5.32 3.94
C LYS A 284 -36.42 -5.76 5.23
N SER A 285 -36.32 -7.06 5.49
CA SER A 285 -35.61 -7.61 6.65
C SER A 285 -34.10 -7.33 6.60
N ILE A 286 -33.53 -7.20 5.40
CA ILE A 286 -32.14 -6.80 5.20
C ILE A 286 -31.97 -5.30 5.40
N ALA A 287 -32.95 -4.46 5.02
CA ALA A 287 -32.83 -3.00 4.97
C ALA A 287 -33.20 -2.26 6.28
N GLU A 288 -33.93 -2.89 7.21
CA GLU A 288 -34.40 -2.23 8.44
C GLU A 288 -33.82 -2.89 9.72
N PRO A 289 -33.15 -2.13 10.61
CA PRO A 289 -32.93 -0.68 10.60
C PRO A 289 -31.67 -0.27 9.83
N LEU A 290 -31.80 0.79 9.02
CA LEU A 290 -30.75 1.31 8.13
C LEU A 290 -29.44 1.64 8.86
N THR A 291 -29.55 2.16 10.08
CA THR A 291 -28.41 2.55 10.92
C THR A 291 -27.55 1.36 11.30
N GLU A 292 -28.16 0.21 11.57
CA GLU A 292 -27.46 -1.03 11.93
C GLU A 292 -26.70 -1.60 10.74
N ILE A 293 -27.34 -1.65 9.56
CA ILE A 293 -26.68 -2.13 8.33
C ILE A 293 -25.54 -1.21 7.93
N TRP A 294 -25.74 0.10 8.01
CA TRP A 294 -24.69 1.07 7.73
C TRP A 294 -23.50 0.88 8.67
N LEU A 295 -23.75 0.73 9.98
CA LEU A 295 -22.70 0.49 10.97
C LEU A 295 -21.96 -0.83 10.70
N ILE A 296 -22.70 -1.91 10.39
CA ILE A 296 -22.13 -3.21 10.04
C ILE A 296 -21.21 -3.07 8.82
N LEU A 297 -21.70 -2.46 7.73
CA LEU A 297 -20.91 -2.24 6.51
C LEU A 297 -19.69 -1.35 6.76
N PHE A 298 -19.84 -0.32 7.60
CA PHE A 298 -18.75 0.57 7.97
C PHE A 298 -17.67 -0.19 8.74
N LEU A 299 -18.03 -0.98 9.74
CA LEU A 299 -17.06 -1.79 10.50
C LEU A 299 -16.41 -2.87 9.63
N THR A 300 -17.18 -3.52 8.74
CA THR A 300 -16.66 -4.53 7.81
C THR A 300 -15.67 -3.94 6.81
N THR A 301 -15.87 -2.69 6.36
CA THR A 301 -14.97 -2.04 5.39
C THR A 301 -13.79 -1.35 6.07
N LEU A 302 -14.03 -0.61 7.15
CA LEU A 302 -13.02 0.18 7.85
C LEU A 302 -11.86 -0.69 8.35
N MET A 303 -12.14 -1.85 8.96
CA MET A 303 -11.09 -2.67 9.57
C MET A 303 -10.08 -3.21 8.52
N PRO A 304 -10.48 -3.80 7.38
CA PRO A 304 -9.52 -4.11 6.32
C PRO A 304 -8.76 -2.88 5.82
N PHE A 305 -9.43 -1.74 5.61
CA PHE A 305 -8.78 -0.53 5.11
C PHE A 305 -7.72 0.01 6.07
N LEU A 306 -8.03 0.11 7.36
CA LEU A 306 -7.04 0.56 8.37
C LEU A 306 -5.83 -0.38 8.41
N TYR A 307 -6.02 -1.68 8.28
CA TYR A 307 -4.91 -2.63 8.27
C TYR A 307 -4.02 -2.43 7.04
N PHE A 308 -4.61 -2.48 5.85
CA PHE A 308 -3.87 -2.48 4.60
C PHE A 308 -3.27 -1.11 4.28
N SER A 309 -3.94 -0.02 4.65
CA SER A 309 -3.49 1.35 4.35
C SER A 309 -2.58 1.95 5.44
N LEU A 310 -2.74 1.59 6.72
CA LEU A 310 -1.96 2.20 7.81
C LEU A 310 -0.93 1.26 8.41
N ALA A 311 -1.35 0.08 8.88
CA ALA A 311 -0.45 -0.80 9.63
C ALA A 311 0.52 -1.54 8.71
N ARG A 312 0.01 -2.12 7.61
CA ARG A 312 0.81 -2.97 6.72
C ARG A 312 2.07 -2.28 6.15
N PRO A 313 2.04 -1.02 5.66
CA PRO A 313 3.22 -0.35 5.16
C PRO A 313 4.31 -0.22 6.23
N CYS A 314 3.95 0.22 7.44
CA CYS A 314 4.90 0.37 8.55
C CYS A 314 5.53 -0.96 9.01
N MET A 315 4.80 -2.07 8.92
CA MET A 315 5.25 -3.38 9.40
C MET A 315 6.03 -4.18 8.35
N ARG A 316 5.81 -3.93 7.06
CA ARG A 316 6.42 -4.70 5.97
C ARG A 316 7.58 -3.96 5.28
N CYS A 317 7.50 -2.64 5.23
CA CYS A 317 8.45 -1.81 4.52
C CYS A 317 9.44 -1.15 5.47
N PHE A 318 10.53 -0.65 4.92
CA PHE A 318 11.58 0.02 5.66
C PHE A 318 11.33 1.53 5.66
N ASP A 319 11.64 2.17 6.78
CA ASP A 319 11.68 3.62 6.84
C ASP A 319 12.85 4.12 5.99
N PHE A 320 12.57 4.83 4.90
CA PHE A 320 13.60 5.31 3.99
C PHE A 320 14.53 6.34 4.65
N GLU A 321 13.97 7.27 5.42
CA GLU A 321 14.74 8.31 6.10
C GLU A 321 15.62 7.69 7.19
N ALA A 322 15.07 6.76 7.98
CA ALA A 322 15.86 6.06 8.99
C ALA A 322 16.92 5.12 8.38
N SER A 323 16.60 4.45 7.27
CA SER A 323 17.59 3.62 6.55
C SER A 323 18.71 4.49 6.00
N MET A 324 18.39 5.64 5.40
CA MET A 324 19.41 6.58 4.92
C MET A 324 20.27 7.11 6.07
N ALA A 325 19.67 7.49 7.20
CA ALA A 325 20.41 7.95 8.37
C ALA A 325 21.33 6.85 8.93
N HIS A 326 20.88 5.59 8.98
CA HIS A 326 21.70 4.44 9.33
C HIS A 326 22.92 4.29 8.41
N GLU A 327 22.71 4.30 7.08
CA GLU A 327 23.81 4.17 6.12
C GLU A 327 24.80 5.35 6.22
N ILE A 328 24.32 6.58 6.45
CA ILE A 328 25.21 7.73 6.68
C ILE A 328 26.04 7.52 7.95
N GLY A 329 25.49 6.92 9.00
CA GLY A 329 26.27 6.53 10.17
C GLY A 329 27.40 5.56 9.83
N LEU A 330 27.12 4.55 8.98
CA LEU A 330 28.14 3.63 8.46
C LEU A 330 29.18 4.37 7.59
N VAL A 331 28.76 5.35 6.77
CA VAL A 331 29.67 6.22 6.00
C VAL A 331 30.59 7.01 6.92
N LEU A 332 30.10 7.44 8.08
CA LEU A 332 30.90 8.12 9.10
C LEU A 332 31.81 7.18 9.90
N GLY A 333 31.73 5.86 9.69
CA GLY A 333 32.57 4.86 10.35
C GLY A 333 31.96 4.27 11.63
N LEU A 334 30.68 4.56 11.93
CA LEU A 334 29.99 3.91 13.04
C LEU A 334 29.75 2.44 12.70
N GLY A 335 29.98 1.56 13.67
CA GLY A 335 29.63 0.15 13.57
C GLY A 335 28.21 -0.16 14.07
N GLN A 336 27.70 -1.34 13.71
CA GLN A 336 26.42 -1.84 14.20
C GLN A 336 26.58 -2.48 15.60
N PRO A 337 25.90 -2.00 16.65
CA PRO A 337 26.12 -2.48 18.01
C PRO A 337 25.48 -3.84 18.29
N ASN A 338 24.45 -4.24 17.53
CA ASN A 338 23.77 -5.52 17.67
C ASN A 338 24.43 -6.67 16.89
N ALA A 339 25.51 -6.42 16.17
CA ALA A 339 26.29 -7.49 15.58
C ALA A 339 27.00 -8.30 16.72
N PRO A 340 27.22 -9.61 16.57
CA PRO A 340 27.84 -10.43 17.63
C PRO A 340 29.23 -9.93 18.01
N GLY A 341 29.49 -9.77 19.30
CA GLY A 341 30.80 -9.32 19.81
C GLY A 341 31.00 -7.81 19.80
N HIS A 342 29.92 -7.05 19.59
CA HIS A 342 29.97 -5.60 19.48
C HIS A 342 29.37 -4.86 20.68
N THR A 343 30.05 -3.82 21.15
CA THR A 343 29.60 -2.94 22.24
C THR A 343 30.01 -1.51 21.93
N ASN A 344 29.13 -0.54 22.14
CA ASN A 344 29.49 0.85 21.97
C ASN A 344 30.33 1.38 23.14
N TYR A 345 31.29 2.24 22.84
CA TYR A 345 32.10 2.93 23.85
C TYR A 345 31.63 4.36 24.05
N GLU A 346 31.73 4.84 25.28
CA GLU A 346 31.50 6.24 25.62
C GLU A 346 32.72 6.83 26.30
N VAL A 347 33.02 8.08 25.94
CA VAL A 347 34.00 8.87 26.67
C VAL A 347 33.35 9.36 27.98
N ILE A 348 33.78 8.84 29.13
CA ILE A 348 33.16 9.13 30.44
C ILE A 348 33.53 10.52 30.95
N SER A 349 34.71 11.01 30.59
CA SER A 349 35.24 12.28 31.07
C SER A 349 35.15 13.35 29.99
N PRO A 350 34.80 14.61 30.32
CA PRO A 350 34.90 15.71 29.37
C PRO A 350 36.32 15.78 28.80
N LEU A 351 36.40 15.83 27.47
CA LEU A 351 37.66 16.13 26.80
C LEU A 351 37.91 17.63 26.92
N ASN A 352 39.08 18.00 27.41
CA ASN A 352 39.63 19.33 27.50
C ASN A 352 40.86 19.43 26.59
N SER A 353 41.42 20.63 26.43
CA SER A 353 42.60 20.85 25.59
C SER A 353 43.84 20.04 25.99
N SER A 354 43.92 19.52 27.22
CA SER A 354 45.07 18.76 27.73
C SER A 354 44.95 17.24 27.55
N ASN A 355 43.72 16.70 27.44
CA ASN A 355 43.47 15.26 27.27
C ASN A 355 42.85 14.91 25.90
N CYS A 356 42.50 15.91 25.09
CA CYS A 356 41.99 15.74 23.75
C CYS A 356 43.15 15.50 22.76
N GLY A 357 43.77 14.32 22.86
CA GLY A 357 44.73 13.83 21.88
C GLY A 357 44.05 13.13 20.70
N PRO A 358 44.80 12.78 19.64
CA PRO A 358 44.28 11.91 18.59
C PRO A 358 43.76 10.61 19.21
N THR A 359 42.57 10.19 18.79
CA THR A 359 41.78 9.07 19.34
C THR A 359 42.55 7.77 19.56
N ALA A 360 43.64 7.57 18.80
CA ALA A 360 44.58 6.45 18.96
C ALA A 360 45.21 6.36 20.37
N ALA A 361 45.19 7.43 21.16
CA ALA A 361 45.73 7.47 22.52
C ALA A 361 44.72 7.10 23.62
N LEU A 362 43.42 6.95 23.31
CA LEU A 362 42.38 6.65 24.30
C LEU A 362 42.32 5.15 24.59
N LEU A 363 43.16 4.68 25.52
CA LEU A 363 43.14 3.30 26.01
C LEU A 363 42.05 3.11 27.09
N PRO A 364 41.24 2.03 27.06
CA PRO A 364 40.25 1.75 28.11
C PRO A 364 40.89 1.68 29.51
N GLY A 365 40.28 2.34 30.50
CA GLY A 365 40.70 2.27 31.91
C GLY A 365 41.70 3.33 32.39
N GLN A 366 42.11 4.28 31.55
CA GLN A 366 42.93 5.44 31.97
C GLN A 366 42.08 6.70 32.30
N PRO A 367 42.59 7.69 33.05
CA PRO A 367 41.90 8.98 33.22
C PRO A 367 41.71 9.65 31.85
N GLY A 368 40.47 10.04 31.52
CA GLY A 368 40.12 10.48 30.15
C GLY A 368 39.79 9.32 29.18
N SER A 369 39.69 8.08 29.65
CA SER A 369 39.46 6.90 28.80
C SER A 369 37.99 6.61 28.46
N LEU A 370 37.85 5.67 27.53
CA LEU A 370 36.62 5.03 27.11
C LEU A 370 36.08 4.10 28.22
N ALA A 371 34.83 4.32 28.65
CA ALA A 371 34.03 3.25 29.26
C ALA A 371 33.48 2.37 28.15
N VAL A 372 33.45 1.07 28.43
CA VAL A 372 32.45 0.21 27.79
C VAL A 372 31.09 0.69 28.29
N VAL A 373 30.26 1.21 27.40
CA VAL A 373 28.84 1.31 27.71
C VAL A 373 28.30 -0.09 27.49
N ALA A 374 27.91 -0.75 28.58
CA ALA A 374 27.17 -1.99 28.44
C ALA A 374 25.95 -1.65 27.56
N PRO A 375 25.75 -2.36 26.43
CA PRO A 375 24.59 -2.10 25.60
C PRO A 375 23.38 -2.19 26.51
N VAL A 376 22.60 -1.12 26.59
CA VAL A 376 21.37 -1.14 27.38
C VAL A 376 20.52 -2.23 26.73
N SER A 377 20.35 -3.37 27.41
CA SER A 377 19.74 -4.54 26.79
C SER A 377 18.34 -4.19 26.30
N GLY A 378 18.10 -4.29 24.99
CA GLY A 378 16.83 -3.91 24.38
C GLY A 378 16.67 -2.42 24.04
N ALA A 379 17.71 -1.59 24.21
CA ALA A 379 17.69 -0.22 23.71
C ALA A 379 17.88 -0.20 22.20
N TRP A 380 16.97 0.50 21.55
CA TRP A 380 16.98 0.73 20.12
C TRP A 380 18.00 1.80 19.81
N THR A 381 18.89 1.53 18.86
CA THR A 381 19.85 2.51 18.35
C THR A 381 19.61 2.64 16.86
N MET A 382 19.88 3.83 16.30
CA MET A 382 19.76 4.03 14.86
C MET A 382 20.76 3.14 14.10
N MET A 383 21.91 2.84 14.72
CA MET A 383 22.94 1.97 14.14
C MET A 383 22.66 0.47 14.27
N ASN A 384 21.53 0.04 14.84
CA ASN A 384 21.14 -1.38 14.81
C ASN A 384 20.93 -1.86 13.37
N THR A 385 21.26 -3.14 13.10
CA THR A 385 21.06 -3.73 11.77
C THR A 385 19.63 -3.49 11.26
N LEU A 386 19.53 -3.03 10.01
CA LEU A 386 18.26 -2.71 9.34
C LEU A 386 17.28 -3.90 9.29
N LEU A 387 17.78 -5.13 9.47
CA LEU A 387 17.00 -6.37 9.63
C LEU A 387 15.78 -6.26 10.53
N THR A 388 15.88 -5.46 11.58
CA THR A 388 14.81 -5.33 12.58
C THR A 388 13.62 -4.49 12.10
N ARG A 389 13.73 -3.76 10.97
CA ARG A 389 12.74 -2.80 10.43
C ARG A 389 12.26 -1.71 11.41
N GLN A 390 12.83 -1.69 12.61
CA GLN A 390 12.44 -0.84 13.73
C GLN A 390 13.53 0.22 13.98
N VAL A 391 14.12 0.72 12.89
CA VAL A 391 15.15 1.75 12.94
C VAL A 391 14.46 3.10 13.00
N ALA A 392 14.82 3.91 13.99
CA ALA A 392 14.34 5.28 14.12
C ALA A 392 15.28 6.22 13.36
N PRO A 393 14.77 7.29 12.73
CA PRO A 393 15.61 8.28 12.04
C PRO A 393 16.42 9.16 13.01
N CYS A 394 16.11 9.11 14.30
CA CYS A 394 16.77 9.91 15.32
C CYS A 394 17.95 9.14 15.95
N PRO A 395 19.12 9.76 16.13
CA PRO A 395 20.19 9.18 16.91
C PRO A 395 19.80 9.04 18.37
N THR A 396 20.31 7.99 18.99
CA THR A 396 20.22 7.78 20.43
C THR A 396 21.49 8.27 21.11
N LYS A 397 21.49 8.27 22.45
CA LYS A 397 22.69 8.61 23.24
C LYS A 397 23.87 7.70 22.92
N ASP A 398 23.56 6.44 22.59
CA ASP A 398 24.55 5.43 22.21
C ASP A 398 25.18 5.75 20.83
N ASP A 399 24.36 6.10 19.85
CA ASP A 399 24.83 6.54 18.52
C ASP A 399 25.70 7.81 18.64
N LEU A 400 25.27 8.75 19.50
CA LEU A 400 26.00 10.00 19.77
C LEU A 400 27.30 9.77 20.54
N ALA A 401 27.35 8.80 21.45
CA ALA A 401 28.58 8.41 22.14
C ALA A 401 29.59 7.81 21.14
N GLY A 402 29.14 6.92 20.25
CA GLY A 402 29.96 6.38 19.17
C GLY A 402 30.49 7.47 18.23
N LEU A 403 29.65 8.44 17.87
CA LEU A 403 30.06 9.56 17.02
C LEU A 403 31.12 10.44 17.69
N ASN A 404 30.91 10.80 18.95
CA ASN A 404 31.86 11.58 19.74
C ASN A 404 33.16 10.80 20.02
N MET A 405 33.11 9.47 20.07
CA MET A 405 34.30 8.64 20.13
C MET A 405 35.10 8.74 18.83
N LEU A 406 34.46 8.62 17.66
CA LEU A 406 35.15 8.71 16.37
C LEU A 406 35.76 10.08 16.12
N TYR A 407 35.00 11.11 16.47
CA TYR A 407 35.31 12.51 16.19
C TYR A 407 35.28 13.30 17.51
N PRO A 408 36.28 13.15 18.39
CA PRO A 408 36.30 13.88 19.65
C PRO A 408 36.42 15.39 19.43
N THR A 409 35.64 16.17 20.18
CA THR A 409 35.77 17.64 20.24
C THR A 409 36.37 18.06 21.58
N CYS A 410 37.41 18.90 21.55
CA CYS A 410 38.18 19.30 22.73
C CYS A 410 37.55 20.48 23.50
N SER A 411 36.54 21.12 22.92
CA SER A 411 35.73 22.15 23.55
C SER A 411 34.62 21.48 24.36
N ASN A 412 34.22 22.07 25.49
CA ASN A 412 33.05 21.67 26.31
C ASN A 412 31.71 21.65 25.54
N ALA A 413 31.72 21.87 24.22
CA ALA A 413 30.59 21.84 23.32
C ALA A 413 30.24 20.43 22.80
N ARG A 414 30.56 19.39 23.58
CA ARG A 414 30.08 18.04 23.29
C ARG A 414 28.56 18.03 23.40
N GLN A 415 27.91 17.61 22.32
CA GLN A 415 26.48 17.35 22.33
C GLN A 415 26.22 16.14 23.24
N SER A 416 25.51 16.34 24.35
CA SER A 416 25.14 15.25 25.28
C SER A 416 23.74 14.68 25.01
N GLU A 417 22.86 15.49 24.41
CA GLU A 417 21.51 15.10 24.05
C GLU A 417 21.38 15.07 22.52
N PRO A 418 20.89 13.95 21.95
CA PRO A 418 20.74 13.83 20.51
C PRO A 418 19.67 14.80 20.01
N LEU A 419 20.01 15.58 18.99
CA LEU A 419 19.02 16.33 18.21
C LEU A 419 18.44 15.42 17.14
N CYS A 420 17.13 15.53 16.92
CA CYS A 420 16.47 14.80 15.86
C CYS A 420 15.81 15.75 14.88
N TYR A 421 16.21 15.65 13.61
CA TYR A 421 15.50 16.25 12.49
C TYR A 421 14.72 15.13 11.83
N LYS A 422 13.39 15.15 12.00
CA LYS A 422 12.51 14.21 11.30
C LYS A 422 11.49 14.96 10.46
N SER A 423 11.02 14.29 9.42
CA SER A 423 9.85 14.75 8.68
C SER A 423 8.59 14.73 9.56
N PHE A 424 7.84 15.83 9.52
CA PHE A 424 6.45 15.87 9.97
C PHE A 424 5.54 15.76 8.75
N GLU A 425 5.69 14.68 8.00
CA GLU A 425 4.79 14.38 6.90
C GLU A 425 3.51 13.79 7.48
N ASN A 426 2.38 14.46 7.27
CA ASN A 426 1.08 14.00 7.77
C ASN A 426 0.47 12.88 6.91
N LEU A 427 1.29 12.07 6.23
CA LEU A 427 0.85 11.05 5.29
C LEU A 427 0.01 9.97 5.98
N GLY A 428 0.39 9.56 7.20
CA GLY A 428 -0.37 8.63 8.03
C GLY A 428 -1.74 9.18 8.42
N VAL A 429 -1.84 10.49 8.67
CA VAL A 429 -3.12 11.16 8.94
C VAL A 429 -3.97 11.22 7.67
N ILE A 430 -3.36 11.55 6.52
CA ILE A 430 -4.05 11.56 5.23
C ILE A 430 -4.59 10.15 4.90
N ARG A 431 -3.76 9.12 5.09
CA ARG A 431 -4.18 7.70 4.96
C ARG A 431 -5.37 7.41 5.85
N LEU A 432 -5.29 7.78 7.13
CA LEU A 432 -6.37 7.52 8.09
C LEU A 432 -7.67 8.19 7.64
N MET A 433 -7.59 9.47 7.26
CA MET A 433 -8.75 10.21 6.76
C MET A 433 -9.30 9.62 5.47
N SER A 434 -8.45 9.17 4.55
CA SER A 434 -8.86 8.52 3.30
C SER A 434 -9.52 7.16 3.54
N SER A 435 -8.96 6.32 4.43
CA SER A 435 -9.51 5.02 4.79
C SER A 435 -10.87 5.16 5.48
N VAL A 436 -11.00 6.11 6.42
CA VAL A 436 -12.26 6.40 7.10
C VAL A 436 -13.28 6.96 6.12
N GLY A 437 -12.90 7.99 5.35
CA GLY A 437 -13.78 8.63 4.37
C GLY A 437 -14.30 7.68 3.31
N LEU A 438 -13.43 6.84 2.74
CA LEU A 438 -13.81 5.83 1.75
C LEU A 438 -14.76 4.78 2.35
N SER A 439 -14.49 4.32 3.57
CA SER A 439 -15.36 3.35 4.27
C SER A 439 -16.74 3.93 4.56
N VAL A 440 -16.81 5.20 4.99
CA VAL A 440 -18.09 5.92 5.16
C VAL A 440 -18.82 6.05 3.82
N ALA A 441 -18.13 6.46 2.76
CA ALA A 441 -18.73 6.66 1.44
C ALA A 441 -19.29 5.36 0.84
N ILE A 442 -18.54 4.26 0.91
CA ILE A 442 -18.98 2.94 0.45
C ILE A 442 -20.19 2.47 1.25
N SER A 443 -20.10 2.53 2.59
CA SER A 443 -21.17 2.05 3.47
C SER A 443 -22.46 2.86 3.31
N PHE A 444 -22.33 4.18 3.19
CA PHE A 444 -23.46 5.07 2.94
C PHE A 444 -24.10 4.81 1.57
N THR A 445 -23.28 4.65 0.52
CA THR A 445 -23.77 4.38 -0.84
C THR A 445 -24.55 3.06 -0.89
N VAL A 446 -24.02 1.99 -0.29
CA VAL A 446 -24.69 0.69 -0.23
C VAL A 446 -25.99 0.78 0.58
N ALA A 447 -25.96 1.41 1.77
CA ALA A 447 -27.14 1.59 2.59
C ALA A 447 -28.23 2.42 1.87
N ALA A 448 -27.83 3.50 1.20
CA ALA A 448 -28.73 4.35 0.41
C ALA A 448 -29.34 3.58 -0.78
N CYS A 449 -28.53 2.76 -1.48
CA CYS A 449 -29.02 1.89 -2.56
C CYS A 449 -30.03 0.86 -2.05
N LEU A 450 -29.77 0.20 -0.91
CA LEU A 450 -30.70 -0.75 -0.28
C LEU A 450 -32.00 -0.07 0.15
N SER A 451 -31.89 1.13 0.76
CA SER A 451 -33.04 1.94 1.17
C SER A 451 -33.90 2.37 -0.02
N ARG A 452 -33.26 2.90 -1.07
CA ARG A 452 -33.95 3.35 -2.29
C ARG A 452 -34.58 2.17 -3.03
N GLY A 453 -33.90 1.02 -3.09
CA GLY A 453 -34.44 -0.21 -3.64
C GLY A 453 -35.71 -0.66 -2.92
N SER A 454 -35.69 -0.64 -1.58
CA SER A 454 -36.86 -0.92 -0.74
C SER A 454 -38.03 0.04 -1.01
N GLN A 455 -37.76 1.36 -1.09
CA GLN A 455 -38.80 2.36 -1.37
C GLN A 455 -39.41 2.27 -2.77
N LEU A 456 -38.57 2.09 -3.81
CA LEU A 456 -39.04 1.92 -5.18
C LEU A 456 -39.92 0.68 -5.29
N TYR A 457 -39.52 -0.39 -4.62
CA TYR A 457 -40.29 -1.62 -4.55
C TYR A 457 -41.67 -1.39 -3.90
N GLU A 458 -41.76 -0.69 -2.75
CA GLU A 458 -43.05 -0.40 -2.12
C GLU A 458 -43.96 0.47 -3.02
N LYS A 459 -43.38 1.43 -3.76
CA LYS A 459 -44.14 2.23 -4.74
C LYS A 459 -44.68 1.37 -5.89
N VAL A 460 -43.85 0.50 -6.47
CA VAL A 460 -44.26 -0.42 -7.53
C VAL A 460 -45.32 -1.39 -7.03
N LYS A 461 -45.19 -1.87 -5.79
CA LYS A 461 -46.17 -2.76 -5.15
C LYS A 461 -47.53 -2.08 -4.98
N VAL A 462 -47.57 -0.87 -4.43
CA VAL A 462 -48.84 -0.14 -4.28
C VAL A 462 -49.51 0.03 -5.65
N ARG A 463 -48.74 0.40 -6.68
CA ARG A 463 -49.26 0.49 -8.06
C ARG A 463 -49.74 -0.84 -8.62
N LEU A 464 -49.03 -1.93 -8.37
CA LEU A 464 -49.43 -3.24 -8.85
C LEU A 464 -50.70 -3.72 -8.14
N MET A 465 -50.84 -3.43 -6.84
CA MET A 465 -52.06 -3.75 -6.07
C MET A 465 -53.26 -2.92 -6.54
N THR A 466 -53.07 -1.63 -6.85
CA THR A 466 -54.15 -0.82 -7.43
C THR A 466 -54.55 -1.33 -8.82
N LEU A 467 -53.58 -1.67 -9.67
CA LEU A 467 -53.85 -2.25 -11.00
C LEU A 467 -54.57 -3.61 -10.90
N HIS A 468 -54.17 -4.44 -9.95
CA HIS A 468 -54.84 -5.72 -9.70
C HIS A 468 -56.27 -5.51 -9.19
N ALA A 469 -56.49 -4.57 -8.27
CA ALA A 469 -57.83 -4.22 -7.80
C ALA A 469 -58.71 -3.66 -8.93
N GLU A 470 -58.19 -2.78 -9.78
CA GLU A 470 -58.88 -2.24 -10.95
C GLU A 470 -59.23 -3.34 -11.96
N THR A 471 -58.29 -4.23 -12.28
CA THR A 471 -58.54 -5.36 -13.19
C THR A 471 -59.54 -6.37 -12.60
N SER A 472 -59.50 -6.63 -11.30
CA SER A 472 -60.47 -7.49 -10.61
C SER A 472 -61.87 -6.88 -10.67
N ALA A 473 -62.00 -5.58 -10.35
CA ALA A 473 -63.26 -4.86 -10.44
C ALA A 473 -63.80 -4.81 -11.87
N ALA A 474 -62.92 -4.62 -12.87
CA ALA A 474 -63.30 -4.66 -14.28
C ALA A 474 -63.76 -6.06 -14.72
N MET A 475 -63.11 -7.12 -14.24
CA MET A 475 -63.53 -8.51 -14.51
C MET A 475 -64.87 -8.84 -13.86
N GLU A 476 -65.11 -8.41 -12.62
CA GLU A 476 -66.41 -8.56 -11.96
C GLU A 476 -67.51 -7.79 -12.68
N ALA A 477 -67.26 -6.54 -13.09
CA ALA A 477 -68.21 -5.75 -13.88
C ALA A 477 -68.52 -6.40 -15.24
N ALA A 478 -67.51 -6.94 -15.92
CA ALA A 478 -67.69 -7.66 -17.18
C ALA A 478 -68.52 -8.95 -16.98
N ALA A 479 -68.26 -9.71 -15.91
CA ALA A 479 -69.01 -10.91 -15.56
C ALA A 479 -70.49 -10.59 -15.30
N VAL A 480 -70.78 -9.51 -14.55
CA VAL A 480 -72.15 -9.05 -14.29
C VAL A 480 -72.85 -8.64 -15.59
N ASN A 481 -72.16 -7.91 -16.49
CA ASN A 481 -72.73 -7.47 -17.77
C ASN A 481 -73.04 -8.66 -18.70
N ILE A 482 -72.18 -9.68 -18.72
CA ILE A 482 -72.43 -10.93 -19.45
C ILE A 482 -73.65 -11.66 -18.87
N GLN A 483 -73.76 -11.79 -17.55
CA GLN A 483 -74.92 -12.41 -16.90
C GLN A 483 -76.22 -11.64 -17.20
N ALA A 484 -76.18 -10.31 -17.21
CA ALA A 484 -77.32 -9.47 -17.57
C ALA A 484 -77.77 -9.71 -19.03
N ARG A 485 -76.82 -9.81 -19.98
CA ARG A 485 -77.12 -10.17 -21.37
C ARG A 485 -77.78 -11.54 -21.51
N PHE A 486 -77.30 -12.55 -20.78
CA PHE A 486 -77.91 -13.88 -20.79
C PHE A 486 -79.35 -13.85 -20.23
N ARG A 487 -79.59 -13.12 -19.14
CA ARG A 487 -80.95 -12.93 -18.60
C ARG A 487 -81.87 -12.21 -19.59
N GLY A 488 -81.38 -11.17 -20.26
CA GLY A 488 -82.13 -10.46 -21.29
C GLY A 488 -82.43 -11.30 -22.53
N HIS A 489 -81.50 -12.16 -22.96
CA HIS A 489 -81.72 -13.11 -24.06
C HIS A 489 -82.78 -14.16 -23.69
N LYS A 490 -82.74 -14.69 -22.47
CA LYS A 490 -83.75 -15.64 -21.98
C LYS A 490 -85.14 -15.01 -21.87
N ALA A 491 -85.23 -13.76 -21.39
CA ALA A 491 -86.50 -13.01 -21.36
C ALA A 491 -87.07 -12.82 -22.78
N ARG A 492 -86.25 -12.33 -23.73
CA ARG A 492 -86.67 -12.15 -25.13
C ARG A 492 -87.06 -13.46 -25.81
N SER A 493 -86.35 -14.57 -25.53
CA SER A 493 -86.70 -15.90 -26.02
C SER A 493 -88.07 -16.37 -25.51
N LEU A 494 -88.39 -16.13 -24.24
CA LEU A 494 -89.70 -16.46 -23.67
C LEU A 494 -90.81 -15.59 -24.27
N THR A 495 -90.57 -14.28 -24.45
CA THR A 495 -91.52 -13.38 -25.11
C THR A 495 -91.74 -13.77 -26.58
N ALA A 496 -90.68 -14.14 -27.30
CA ALA A 496 -90.76 -14.59 -28.70
C ALA A 496 -91.50 -15.93 -28.82
N ARG A 497 -91.33 -16.88 -27.88
CA ARG A 497 -92.15 -18.10 -27.81
C ARG A 497 -93.62 -17.77 -27.61
N ASN A 498 -93.96 -16.90 -26.67
CA ASN A 498 -95.34 -16.50 -26.42
C ASN A 498 -95.96 -15.76 -27.63
N LEU A 499 -95.18 -14.95 -28.34
CA LEU A 499 -95.60 -14.33 -29.60
C LEU A 499 -95.76 -15.34 -30.74
N GLY A 500 -94.92 -16.37 -30.81
CA GLY A 500 -95.08 -17.49 -31.75
C GLY A 500 -96.33 -18.32 -31.48
N THR A 501 -96.66 -18.59 -30.21
CA THR A 501 -97.90 -19.26 -29.82
C THR A 501 -99.13 -18.40 -30.14
N ARG A 502 -99.02 -17.07 -30.02
CA ARG A 502 -100.08 -16.13 -30.41
C ARG A 502 -100.22 -15.99 -31.93
N ARG A 503 -99.13 -16.18 -32.69
CA ARG A 503 -99.15 -16.22 -34.16
C ARG A 503 -99.80 -17.50 -34.70
N ASN A 504 -99.64 -18.64 -34.04
CA ASN A 504 -100.35 -19.87 -34.39
C ASN A 504 -101.86 -19.84 -34.07
N LEU A 505 -102.33 -18.86 -33.27
CA LEU A 505 -103.76 -18.60 -33.03
C LEU A 505 -104.35 -17.53 -33.97
N LEU A 506 -103.53 -16.85 -34.77
CA LEU A 506 -103.96 -15.81 -35.72
C LEU A 506 -103.55 -16.12 -37.17
N ALA A 507 -102.89 -17.26 -37.43
CA ALA A 507 -102.59 -17.76 -38.77
C ALA A 507 -103.74 -18.61 -39.34
N GLY A 508 -104.96 -18.08 -39.21
CA GLY A 508 -106.19 -18.63 -39.78
C GLY A 508 -106.96 -17.57 -40.55
N GLU A 509 -106.31 -16.55 -41.11
CA GLU A 509 -106.97 -15.67 -42.08
C GLU A 509 -105.97 -14.85 -42.88
N SER A 510 -106.29 -14.69 -44.17
CA SER A 510 -105.68 -13.79 -45.15
C SER A 510 -104.30 -14.19 -45.71
N ALA A 511 -104.36 -15.11 -46.67
CA ALA A 511 -103.58 -15.00 -47.89
C ALA A 511 -104.32 -14.03 -48.84
N GLN A 512 -103.67 -12.98 -49.35
CA GLN A 512 -103.90 -12.45 -50.70
C GLN A 512 -102.91 -11.29 -51.02
N ASP A 513 -102.19 -11.42 -52.15
CA ASP A 513 -101.71 -10.35 -53.08
C ASP A 513 -100.74 -9.27 -52.57
N CYS A 514 -99.70 -8.77 -53.28
CA CYS A 514 -99.13 -8.88 -54.62
C CYS A 514 -97.67 -8.36 -54.47
N GLU A 515 -96.62 -8.97 -55.03
CA GLU A 515 -96.09 -8.77 -56.40
C GLU A 515 -95.53 -7.34 -56.68
N ASN A 516 -94.20 -7.16 -56.64
CA ASN A 516 -93.37 -6.75 -57.81
C ASN A 516 -91.94 -6.25 -57.50
N GLN A 517 -91.04 -6.63 -58.43
CA GLN A 517 -89.77 -6.01 -58.87
C GLN A 517 -88.52 -6.11 -57.95
N SER A 518 -87.46 -6.86 -58.34
CA SER A 518 -86.48 -6.60 -59.43
C SER A 518 -85.64 -5.36 -59.10
N SER A 519 -84.30 -5.30 -59.13
CA SER A 519 -83.22 -6.13 -59.66
C SER A 519 -81.89 -5.44 -59.26
N ASP A 520 -80.79 -6.18 -59.36
CA ASP A 520 -79.47 -5.70 -59.83
C ASP A 520 -78.47 -4.91 -58.92
N PHE A 521 -77.32 -5.59 -58.73
CA PHE A 521 -75.98 -5.18 -59.21
C PHE A 521 -74.98 -4.44 -58.28
N MET A 522 -74.02 -5.24 -57.80
CA MET A 522 -72.54 -5.14 -57.86
C MET A 522 -71.75 -3.81 -57.72
N LEU A 523 -70.62 -3.98 -57.02
CA LEU A 523 -69.27 -3.36 -57.17
C LEU A 523 -68.99 -1.92 -56.67
N GLY A 524 -67.93 -1.82 -55.84
CA GLY A 524 -66.71 -1.10 -56.25
C GLY A 524 -66.39 0.29 -55.65
N GLN A 525 -65.26 0.34 -54.94
CA GLN A 525 -64.21 1.38 -54.95
C GLN A 525 -64.46 2.85 -54.51
N ALA A 526 -63.71 3.22 -53.45
CA ALA A 526 -62.63 4.21 -53.39
C ALA A 526 -62.83 5.73 -53.66
N GLN A 527 -62.05 6.51 -52.87
CA GLN A 527 -61.58 7.92 -53.05
C GLN A 527 -62.61 9.05 -52.82
N ALA A 528 -62.30 10.29 -52.43
CA ALA A 528 -61.15 11.01 -51.85
C ALA A 528 -61.61 12.49 -51.60
N GLY A 529 -60.86 13.28 -50.80
CA GLY A 529 -60.93 14.76 -50.73
C GLY A 529 -61.05 15.29 -49.29
N ALA A 530 -60.09 15.91 -48.59
CA ALA A 530 -59.03 16.90 -48.87
C ALA A 530 -59.46 18.39 -48.71
N THR A 531 -58.87 19.07 -47.71
CA THR A 531 -58.42 20.49 -47.65
C THR A 531 -57.50 20.62 -46.41
N GLN A 532 -56.17 20.66 -46.53
CA GLN A 532 -55.23 21.80 -46.71
C GLN A 532 -55.19 22.87 -45.61
N SER A 533 -54.06 22.99 -44.89
CA SER A 533 -53.13 24.16 -44.98
C SER A 533 -51.82 23.99 -44.16
N ALA A 534 -50.68 24.13 -44.87
CA ALA A 534 -49.39 24.77 -44.53
C ALA A 534 -48.54 24.34 -43.30
N ALA A 535 -47.20 24.24 -43.30
CA ALA A 535 -46.15 24.46 -44.30
C ALA A 535 -44.75 23.98 -43.79
N ASN A 536 -43.86 23.62 -44.74
CA ASN A 536 -42.38 23.83 -44.76
C ASN A 536 -41.46 23.09 -43.75
N LYS A 537 -40.28 22.54 -44.08
CA LYS A 537 -39.49 22.35 -45.33
C LYS A 537 -38.26 21.47 -44.98
N ALA A 538 -37.91 20.52 -45.87
CA ALA A 538 -36.57 20.03 -46.32
C ALA A 538 -35.39 19.88 -45.31
N SER A 539 -34.46 18.91 -45.41
CA SER A 539 -34.03 18.05 -46.52
C SER A 539 -33.08 16.96 -46.01
N ALA A 540 -33.13 15.80 -46.67
CA ALA A 540 -32.28 14.63 -46.47
C ALA A 540 -30.88 14.78 -47.11
N SER A 541 -29.94 13.92 -46.71
CA SER A 541 -29.00 13.28 -47.63
C SER A 541 -28.42 12.00 -47.02
N CYS A 542 -28.49 10.91 -47.79
CA CYS A 542 -27.88 9.62 -47.50
C CYS A 542 -26.45 9.57 -48.07
N VAL A 543 -25.51 8.96 -47.35
CA VAL A 543 -24.21 8.49 -47.86
C VAL A 543 -23.91 7.11 -47.20
N PRO A 544 -23.36 6.12 -47.93
CA PRO A 544 -23.31 4.71 -47.53
C PRO A 544 -22.06 4.36 -46.68
N PRO A 545 -21.92 3.11 -46.20
CA PRO A 545 -20.94 2.75 -45.18
C PRO A 545 -19.66 2.17 -45.77
N GLU A 546 -18.49 2.52 -45.25
CA GLU A 546 -17.31 1.65 -45.33
C GLU A 546 -16.21 1.99 -44.31
N LYS A 547 -15.71 0.91 -43.68
CA LYS A 547 -14.36 0.62 -43.16
C LYS A 547 -13.79 1.33 -41.92
N ALA A 548 -13.60 0.46 -40.92
CA ALA A 548 -12.55 0.38 -39.90
C ALA A 548 -11.24 1.17 -40.13
N ILE A 549 -10.65 1.66 -39.04
CA ILE A 549 -9.29 1.33 -38.52
C ILE A 549 -8.86 2.29 -37.38
N HIS A 550 -8.31 1.69 -36.31
CA HIS A 550 -7.36 2.17 -35.27
C HIS A 550 -7.50 3.48 -34.47
N ARG A 551 -7.33 3.32 -33.14
CA ARG A 551 -6.57 4.09 -32.11
C ARG A 551 -6.92 5.59 -31.99
N ILE A 552 -7.09 6.15 -30.80
CA ILE A 552 -6.22 6.11 -29.60
C ILE A 552 -7.05 5.84 -28.35
#